data_AF-A0A381SIQ6-F1
#
_entry.id   AF-A0A381SIQ6-F1
#
_cell.length_a   1.000
_cell.length_b   1.000
_cell.length_c   1.000
_cell.angle_alpha   90.00
_cell.angle_beta   90.00
_cell.angle_gamma   90.00
#
_symmetry.space_group_name_H-M   'P 1'
#
loop_
_entity.id
_entity.type
_entity.pdbx_description
1 polymer ?
#
loop_
_entity_poly.entity_id
_entity_poly.type
_entity_poly.pdbx_seq_one_letter_code
_entity_poly.pdbx_strand_id
1 'polypeptide(L)'
;VYLNTQVVYPVFTRLAVERAEIFQPTSRSTEIILKDSGDTAAFVIPFGGNFWIPFVLLFIARNWKIIRLPLYFNFALILMYPVLSLLSFGEQGWAIVLLNLLYYMDGGFFLIFVLLAIHSLILSRKLE
;
A
#
# COMPACT_ATOMS: atom_id res chain seq x y z
N VAL A 1 5.69 5.56 7.45
CA VAL A 1 4.81 4.53 8.03
C VAL A 1 5.72 3.45 8.58
N TYR A 2 5.63 3.11 9.87
CA TYR A 2 6.48 2.09 10.49
C TYR A 2 5.77 0.74 10.44
N LEU A 3 6.50 -0.35 10.19
CA LEU A 3 5.97 -1.70 10.28
C LEU A 3 5.63 -2.01 11.75
N ASN A 4 4.51 -2.70 12.00
CA ASN A 4 4.15 -3.12 13.36
C ASN A 4 5.19 -4.11 13.89
N THR A 5 5.95 -3.67 14.89
CA THR A 5 7.07 -4.42 15.50
C THR A 5 6.64 -5.60 16.37
N GLN A 6 5.37 -5.66 16.78
CA GLN A 6 4.88 -6.68 17.71
C GLN A 6 4.19 -7.87 17.02
N VAL A 7 3.61 -7.66 15.85
CA VAL A 7 2.82 -8.72 15.17
C VAL A 7 3.38 -9.04 13.79
N VAL A 8 3.52 -8.03 12.93
CA VAL A 8 3.94 -8.24 11.54
C VAL A 8 5.43 -8.54 11.48
N TYR A 9 6.25 -7.70 12.12
CA TYR A 9 7.70 -7.87 12.11
C TYR A 9 8.18 -9.27 12.57
N PRO A 10 7.79 -9.82 13.74
CA PRO A 10 8.31 -11.11 14.19
C PRO A 10 7.91 -12.30 13.30
N VAL A 11 6.71 -12.28 12.70
CA VAL A 11 6.28 -13.34 11.75
C VAL A 11 7.14 -13.33 10.49
N PHE A 12 7.33 -12.15 9.90
CA PHE A 12 8.14 -11.99 8.69
C PHE A 12 9.63 -12.21 8.96
N THR A 13 10.14 -11.83 10.14
CA THR A 13 11.53 -12.08 10.53
C THR A 13 11.78 -13.57 10.73
N ARG A 14 10.82 -14.33 11.29
CA ARG A 14 10.94 -15.78 11.45
C ARG A 14 10.99 -16.50 10.09
N LEU A 15 10.14 -16.08 9.14
CA LEU A 15 10.16 -16.57 7.76
C LEU A 15 11.43 -16.16 7.00
N ALA A 16 11.96 -14.97 7.29
CA ALA A 16 13.23 -14.49 6.73
C ALA A 16 14.44 -15.26 7.25
N VAL A 17 14.47 -15.67 8.52
CA VAL A 17 15.57 -16.49 9.08
C VAL A 17 15.60 -17.89 8.43
N GLU A 18 14.44 -18.47 8.12
CA GLU A 18 14.34 -19.75 7.40
C GLU A 18 14.72 -19.63 5.91
N ARG A 19 14.65 -18.43 5.32
CA ARG A 19 14.93 -18.15 3.90
C ARG A 19 15.78 -16.88 3.72
N ALA A 20 16.90 -16.81 4.44
CA ALA A 20 17.75 -15.62 4.56
C ALA A 20 18.36 -15.14 3.23
N GLU A 21 18.36 -15.99 2.20
CA GLU A 21 18.90 -15.67 0.88
C GLU A 21 17.94 -14.85 0.00
N ILE A 22 16.66 -14.74 0.37
CA ILE A 22 15.58 -14.14 -0.45
C ILE A 22 14.97 -12.89 0.25
N PHE A 23 15.32 -12.63 1.51
CA PHE A 23 14.56 -11.71 2.35
C PHE A 23 15.44 -10.87 3.27
N GLN A 24 15.33 -9.54 3.15
CA GLN A 24 16.01 -8.58 4.03
C GLN A 24 14.98 -7.65 4.70
N PRO A 25 14.48 -8.01 5.90
CA PRO A 25 13.54 -7.17 6.60
C PRO A 25 14.23 -5.91 7.14
N THR A 26 13.76 -4.73 6.73
CA THR A 26 14.22 -3.43 7.26
C THR A 26 13.21 -2.89 8.28
N SER A 27 13.64 -2.02 9.18
CA SER A 27 12.81 -1.41 10.23
C SER A 27 11.65 -0.52 9.73
N ARG A 28 11.62 -0.21 8.42
CA ARG A 28 10.60 0.64 7.77
C ARG A 28 9.77 -0.07 6.70
N SER A 29 10.32 -1.10 6.06
CA SER A 29 9.73 -1.85 4.95
C SER A 29 10.26 -3.27 4.99
N THR A 30 9.48 -4.21 4.48
CA THR A 30 9.96 -5.56 4.26
C THR A 30 10.41 -5.68 2.81
N GLU A 31 11.71 -5.64 2.55
CA GLU A 31 12.27 -5.84 1.22
C GLU A 31 12.47 -7.34 0.93
N ILE A 32 11.79 -7.80 -0.10
CA ILE A 32 11.94 -9.12 -0.70
C ILE A 32 12.95 -8.96 -1.85
N ILE A 33 14.10 -9.62 -1.77
CA ILE A 33 15.14 -9.55 -2.80
C ILE A 33 15.16 -10.88 -3.53
N LEU A 34 14.80 -10.89 -4.82
CA LEU A 34 14.84 -12.12 -5.63
C LEU A 34 16.25 -12.35 -6.16
N LYS A 35 16.86 -13.44 -5.67
CA LYS A 35 18.25 -13.83 -5.96
C LYS A 35 18.49 -14.16 -7.45
N ASP A 36 17.44 -14.51 -8.21
CA ASP A 36 17.58 -14.97 -9.61
C ASP A 36 17.36 -13.87 -10.67
N SER A 37 16.78 -12.71 -10.34
CA SER A 37 16.61 -11.59 -11.28
C SER A 37 17.24 -10.27 -10.82
N GLY A 38 17.59 -10.15 -9.53
CA GLY A 38 18.00 -8.88 -8.93
C GLY A 38 16.83 -7.93 -8.64
N ASP A 39 15.59 -8.32 -8.91
CA ASP A 39 14.42 -7.50 -8.61
C ASP A 39 14.15 -7.45 -7.10
N THR A 40 13.98 -6.23 -6.62
CA THR A 40 13.64 -5.92 -5.23
C THR A 40 12.16 -5.55 -5.16
N ALA A 41 11.38 -6.26 -4.35
CA ALA A 41 9.99 -5.93 -4.08
C ALA A 41 9.85 -5.57 -2.59
N ALA A 42 9.60 -4.29 -2.31
CA ALA A 42 9.35 -3.84 -0.94
C ALA A 42 7.84 -3.87 -0.65
N PHE A 43 7.46 -4.50 0.46
CA PHE A 43 6.11 -4.36 1.00
C PHE A 43 6.08 -3.32 2.13
N VAL A 44 5.18 -2.34 2.01
CA VAL A 44 4.87 -1.33 3.02
C VAL A 44 3.38 -1.39 3.33
N ILE A 45 3.02 -1.35 4.60
CA ILE A 45 1.61 -1.31 5.03
C ILE A 45 0.94 -0.07 4.40
N PRO A 46 -0.18 -0.22 3.66
CA PRO A 46 -0.79 0.85 2.86
C PRO A 46 -1.41 2.00 3.68
N PHE A 47 -1.39 1.92 5.01
CA PHE A 47 -1.85 3.00 5.91
C PHE A 47 -0.82 4.14 6.02
N GLY A 48 -0.66 4.90 4.94
CA GLY A 48 0.28 6.01 4.84
C GLY A 48 -0.30 7.33 4.34
N GLY A 49 0.59 8.28 4.02
CA GLY A 49 0.22 9.61 3.51
C GLY A 49 -0.67 9.57 2.27
N ASN A 50 -0.54 8.52 1.45
CA ASN A 50 -1.33 8.31 0.22
C ASN A 50 -2.84 8.14 0.48
N PHE A 51 -3.24 7.73 1.68
CA PHE A 51 -4.65 7.66 2.05
C PHE A 51 -5.16 8.96 2.69
N TRP A 52 -4.41 9.47 3.67
CA TRP A 52 -4.88 10.56 4.52
C TRP A 52 -5.09 11.87 3.76
N ILE A 53 -4.22 12.19 2.81
CA ILE A 53 -4.30 13.45 2.04
C ILE A 53 -5.62 13.55 1.26
N PRO A 54 -5.95 12.62 0.33
CA PRO A 54 -7.21 12.71 -0.40
C PRO A 54 -8.43 12.57 0.49
N PHE A 55 -8.35 11.74 1.55
CA PHE A 55 -9.44 11.58 2.50
C PHE A 55 -9.80 12.89 3.22
N VAL A 56 -8.80 13.59 3.78
CA VAL A 56 -9.01 14.86 4.49
C VAL A 56 -9.55 15.95 3.55
N LEU A 57 -9.02 16.03 2.33
CA LEU A 57 -9.50 16.99 1.33
C LEU A 57 -10.96 16.76 0.95
N LEU A 58 -11.36 15.50 0.74
CA LEU A 58 -12.75 15.13 0.45
C LEU A 58 -13.68 15.37 1.64
N PHE A 59 -13.18 15.16 2.86
CA PHE A 59 -13.89 15.43 4.10
C PHE A 59 -14.21 16.92 4.25
N ILE A 60 -13.21 17.80 4.01
CA ILE A 60 -13.40 19.26 4.03
C ILE A 60 -14.40 19.68 2.96
N ALA A 61 -14.34 19.08 1.76
CA ALA A 61 -15.29 19.33 0.67
C ALA A 61 -16.70 18.75 0.92
N ARG A 62 -16.94 18.08 2.06
CA ARG A 62 -18.21 17.43 2.45
C ARG A 62 -18.76 16.46 1.40
N ASN A 63 -17.89 15.90 0.55
CA ASN A 63 -18.29 15.04 -0.56
C ASN A 63 -18.28 13.55 -0.19
N TRP A 64 -19.28 13.17 0.62
CA TRP A 64 -19.43 11.81 1.14
C TRP A 64 -19.60 10.73 0.08
N LYS A 65 -20.07 11.09 -1.13
CA LYS A 65 -20.20 10.15 -2.24
C LYS A 65 -18.82 9.69 -2.71
N ILE A 66 -17.88 10.62 -2.85
CA ILE A 66 -16.53 10.32 -3.34
C ILE A 66 -15.65 9.74 -2.23
N ILE A 67 -15.85 10.11 -0.95
CA ILE A 67 -15.11 9.55 0.21
C ILE A 67 -15.16 8.01 0.29
N ARG A 68 -16.26 7.40 -0.16
CA ARG A 68 -16.39 5.93 -0.13
C ARG A 68 -15.39 5.22 -1.04
N LEU A 69 -15.02 5.82 -2.16
CA LEU A 69 -14.08 5.23 -3.12
C LEU A 69 -12.68 4.99 -2.53
N PRO A 70 -11.99 5.99 -1.97
CA PRO A 70 -10.67 5.78 -1.36
C PRO A 70 -10.74 4.86 -0.14
N LEU A 71 -11.86 4.83 0.60
CA LEU A 71 -12.07 3.87 1.69
C LEU A 71 -12.13 2.42 1.20
N TYR A 72 -12.96 2.13 0.19
CA TYR A 72 -13.04 0.78 -0.38
C TYR A 72 -11.72 0.35 -1.01
N PHE A 73 -11.07 1.25 -1.73
CA PHE A 73 -9.77 0.99 -2.32
C PHE A 73 -8.72 0.64 -1.26
N ASN A 74 -8.64 1.42 -0.18
CA ASN A 74 -7.70 1.14 0.91
C ASN A 74 -8.03 -0.17 1.62
N PHE A 75 -9.31 -0.45 1.86
CA PHE A 75 -9.72 -1.72 2.45
C PHE A 75 -9.28 -2.91 1.60
N ALA A 76 -9.43 -2.83 0.26
CA ALA A 76 -8.94 -3.84 -0.66
C ALA A 76 -7.41 -3.98 -0.59
N LEU A 77 -6.66 -2.88 -0.57
CA LEU A 77 -5.20 -2.92 -0.44
C LEU A 77 -4.76 -3.60 0.85
N ILE A 78 -5.37 -3.27 1.99
CA ILE A 78 -5.03 -3.84 3.31
C ILE A 78 -5.19 -5.37 3.30
N LEU A 79 -6.16 -5.90 2.57
CA LEU A 79 -6.36 -7.34 2.44
C LEU A 79 -5.44 -7.98 1.40
N MET A 80 -5.28 -7.34 0.24
CA MET A 80 -4.49 -7.90 -0.87
C MET A 80 -3.00 -7.96 -0.56
N TYR A 81 -2.46 -6.93 0.09
CA TYR A 81 -1.03 -6.82 0.32
C TYR A 81 -0.45 -7.96 1.20
N PRO A 82 -1.04 -8.30 2.37
CA PRO A 82 -0.60 -9.45 3.15
C PRO A 82 -0.74 -10.77 2.40
N VAL A 83 -1.82 -10.96 1.64
CA VAL A 83 -2.06 -12.19 0.86
C VAL A 83 -1.01 -12.35 -0.24
N LEU A 84 -0.77 -11.31 -1.03
CA LEU A 84 0.25 -11.33 -2.08
C LEU A 84 1.65 -11.48 -1.50
N SER A 85 1.92 -10.82 -0.37
CA SER A 85 3.21 -10.97 0.31
C SER A 85 3.43 -12.40 0.80
N LEU A 86 2.41 -13.06 1.35
CA LEU A 86 2.44 -14.49 1.72
C LEU A 86 2.67 -15.40 0.52
N LEU A 87 2.02 -15.14 -0.62
CA LEU A 87 2.19 -15.93 -1.84
C LEU A 87 3.60 -15.77 -2.44
N SER A 88 4.21 -14.59 -2.32
CA SER A 88 5.60 -14.35 -2.72
C SER A 88 6.60 -15.18 -1.93
N PHE A 89 6.30 -15.60 -0.68
CA PHE A 89 7.15 -16.55 0.05
C PHE A 89 7.12 -17.97 -0.52
N GLY A 90 6.05 -18.33 -1.24
CA GLY A 90 5.89 -19.65 -1.86
C GLY A 90 6.64 -19.82 -3.19
N GLU A 91 7.62 -18.96 -3.49
CA GLU A 91 8.38 -18.92 -4.76
C GLU A 91 7.51 -18.69 -6.01
N GLN A 92 6.31 -18.15 -5.82
CA GLN A 92 5.42 -17.80 -6.92
C GLN A 92 5.85 -16.47 -7.53
N GLY A 93 6.73 -16.52 -8.54
CA GLY A 93 7.26 -15.33 -9.21
C GLY A 93 6.19 -14.34 -9.72
N TRP A 94 5.00 -14.83 -10.08
CA TRP A 94 3.87 -13.98 -10.49
C TRP A 94 3.29 -13.13 -9.35
N ALA A 95 3.39 -13.58 -8.10
CA ALA A 95 2.91 -12.85 -6.93
C ALA A 95 3.74 -11.59 -6.67
N ILE A 96 5.04 -11.64 -6.95
CA ILE A 96 5.94 -10.47 -6.89
C ILE A 96 5.55 -9.44 -7.95
N VAL A 97 5.30 -9.88 -9.19
CA VAL A 97 4.86 -8.98 -10.27
C VAL A 97 3.58 -8.26 -9.89
N LEU A 98 2.61 -8.97 -9.31
CA LEU A 98 1.39 -8.37 -8.79
C LEU A 98 1.63 -7.40 -7.64
N LEU A 99 2.57 -7.70 -6.74
CA LEU A 99 2.89 -6.84 -5.60
C LEU A 99 3.52 -5.52 -6.07
N ASN A 100 4.39 -5.57 -7.09
CA ASN A 100 4.94 -4.38 -7.76
C ASN A 100 3.86 -3.61 -8.54
N LEU A 101 3.00 -4.31 -9.29
CA LEU A 101 1.88 -3.67 -9.98
C LEU A 101 0.96 -2.93 -9.00
N LEU A 102 0.65 -3.57 -7.86
CA LEU A 102 -0.18 -2.99 -6.81
C LEU A 102 0.46 -1.73 -6.22
N TYR A 103 1.78 -1.72 -6.04
CA TYR A 103 2.53 -0.54 -5.60
C TYR A 103 2.42 0.64 -6.58
N TYR A 104 2.59 0.40 -7.89
CA TYR A 104 2.41 1.46 -8.90
C TYR A 104 0.95 1.92 -9.00
N MET A 105 0.00 0.99 -8.90
CA MET A 105 -1.43 1.31 -8.89
C MET A 105 -1.79 2.18 -7.68
N ASP A 106 -1.28 1.90 -6.49
CA ASP A 106 -1.52 2.73 -5.29
C ASP A 106 -1.09 4.18 -5.54
N GLY A 107 0.11 4.40 -6.07
CA GLY A 107 0.58 5.74 -6.43
C GLY A 107 -0.29 6.43 -7.49
N GLY A 108 -0.75 5.69 -8.51
CA GLY A 108 -1.64 6.21 -9.54
C GLY A 108 -3.02 6.60 -9.00
N PHE A 109 -3.63 5.73 -8.20
CA PHE A 109 -4.92 6.00 -7.56
C PHE A 109 -4.83 7.16 -6.56
N PHE A 110 -3.72 7.28 -5.83
CA PHE A 110 -3.46 8.43 -4.98
C PHE A 110 -3.60 9.76 -5.74
N LEU A 111 -2.93 9.88 -6.89
CA LEU A 111 -3.00 11.10 -7.70
C LEU A 111 -4.42 11.39 -8.19
N ILE A 112 -5.15 10.36 -8.65
CA ILE A 112 -6.54 10.48 -9.07
C ILE A 112 -7.42 10.99 -7.91
N PHE A 113 -7.27 10.40 -6.72
CA PHE A 113 -8.05 10.83 -5.56
C PHE A 113 -7.72 12.25 -5.10
N VAL A 114 -6.45 12.66 -5.17
CA VAL A 114 -6.05 14.04 -4.87
C VAL A 114 -6.68 15.02 -5.87
N LEU A 115 -6.65 14.72 -7.17
CA LEU A 115 -7.29 15.55 -8.19
C LEU A 115 -8.80 15.67 -7.97
N LEU A 116 -9.48 14.55 -7.70
CA LEU A 116 -10.90 14.53 -7.38
C LEU A 116 -11.21 15.34 -6.11
N ALA A 117 -10.35 15.25 -5.10
CA ALA A 117 -10.51 15.96 -3.85
C ALA A 117 -10.35 17.49 -4.02
N ILE A 118 -9.33 17.92 -4.75
CA ILE A 118 -9.11 19.34 -5.09
C ILE A 118 -10.30 19.87 -5.90
N HIS A 119 -10.73 19.14 -6.93
CA HIS A 119 -11.88 19.53 -7.74
C HIS A 119 -13.14 19.70 -6.89
N SER A 120 -13.40 18.74 -5.99
CA SER A 120 -14.54 18.81 -5.08
C SER A 120 -14.44 20.00 -4.11
N LEU A 121 -13.24 20.34 -3.65
CA LEU A 121 -13.01 21.45 -2.73
C LEU A 121 -13.22 22.80 -3.41
N ILE A 122 -12.78 22.96 -4.66
CA ILE A 122 -13.04 24.15 -5.48
C ILE A 122 -14.55 24.32 -5.71
N LEU A 123 -15.25 23.23 -6.05
CA LEU A 123 -16.70 23.27 -6.29
C LEU A 123 -17.48 23.64 -5.01
N SER A 124 -17.10 23.05 -3.87
CA SER A 124 -17.73 23.35 -2.58
C SER A 124 -17.62 24.83 -2.19
N ARG A 125 -16.52 25.50 -2.53
CA ARG A 125 -16.31 26.93 -2.23
C ARG A 125 -17.06 27.89 -3.16
N LYS A 126 -17.50 27.43 -4.33
CA LYS A 126 -18.31 28.26 -5.26
C LYS A 126 -19.80 28.27 -4.92
N LEU A 127 -20.22 27.37 -4.03
CA LEU A 127 -21.62 27.19 -3.61
C LEU A 127 -21.94 27.92 -2.29
N GLU A 128 -20.92 28.49 -1.63
CA GLU A 128 -21.03 29.44 -0.51
C GLU A 128 -20.96 30.88 -1.02
#